data_AF-A0A915LHW8-F1
#
_entry.id   AF-A0A915LHW8-F1
#
_cell.length_a   1.000
_cell.length_b   1.000
_cell.length_c   1.000
_cell.angle_alpha   90.00
_cell.angle_beta   90.00
_cell.angle_gamma   90.00
#
_symmetry.space_group_name_H-M   'P 1'
#
loop_
_entity.id
_entity.type
_entity.pdbx_description
1 polymer ?
#
loop_
_entity_poly.entity_id
_entity_poly.type
_entity_poly.pdbx_seq_one_letter_code
_entity_poly.pdbx_strand_id
1 'polypeptide(L)'
;MIYGHAIYLAQAATIAIRYSCIRRQGEIKPGAGEVKVLDYKTQQYRLLPVLAHVYAIAFTGLYINQLYHTVIGDINAGDVSLLADLHSLGSGLKSVTSWQITRGVEQCRLACGGHGYSDASGLPSIYTMVAGSLTYEGENIVMLLQTA
;
A
#
# COMPACT_ATOMS: atom_id res chain seq x y z
N MET A 1 13.03 1.01 0.57
CA MET A 1 11.93 1.93 0.18
C MET A 1 10.57 1.22 0.11
N ILE A 2 10.40 0.19 -0.74
CA ILE A 2 9.12 -0.52 -0.92
C ILE A 2 8.55 -1.07 0.39
N TYR A 3 9.37 -1.75 1.18
CA TYR A 3 8.98 -2.24 2.51
C TYR A 3 8.49 -1.12 3.43
N GLY A 4 9.23 0.00 3.50
CA GLY A 4 8.83 1.16 4.31
C GLY A 4 7.47 1.73 3.90
N HIS A 5 7.13 1.73 2.61
CA HIS A 5 5.82 2.18 2.15
C HIS A 5 4.70 1.19 2.45
N ALA A 6 5.01 -0.12 2.48
CA ALA A 6 4.05 -1.12 2.92
C ALA A 6 3.62 -0.89 4.38
N ILE A 7 4.50 -0.35 5.23
CA ILE A 7 4.16 0.00 6.62
C ILE A 7 3.12 1.13 6.67
N TYR A 8 3.21 2.16 5.83
CA TYR A 8 2.18 3.21 5.76
C TYR A 8 0.83 2.65 5.29
N LEU A 9 0.82 1.74 4.32
CA LEU A 9 -0.41 1.04 3.92
C LEU A 9 -0.96 0.19 5.07
N ALA A 10 -0.10 -0.49 5.83
CA ALA A 10 -0.47 -1.29 6.99
C ALA A 10 -1.12 -0.44 8.09
N GLN A 11 -0.57 0.75 8.35
CA GLN A 11 -1.14 1.71 9.30
C GLN A 11 -2.54 2.15 8.87
N ALA A 12 -2.71 2.56 7.60
CA ALA A 12 -4.00 2.96 7.06
C ALA A 12 -5.04 1.82 7.11
N ALA A 13 -4.65 0.62 6.69
CA ALA A 13 -5.49 -0.58 6.76
C ALA A 13 -5.89 -0.91 8.20
N THR A 14 -4.94 -0.82 9.14
CA THR A 14 -5.20 -1.05 10.57
C THR A 14 -6.24 -0.08 11.10
N ILE A 15 -6.12 1.22 10.81
CA ILE A 15 -7.09 2.24 11.23
C ILE A 15 -8.47 1.91 10.65
N ALA A 16 -8.56 1.72 9.33
CA ALA A 16 -9.85 1.55 8.66
C ALA A 16 -10.56 0.26 9.05
N ILE A 17 -9.84 -0.85 9.18
CA ILE A 17 -10.41 -2.14 9.59
C ILE A 17 -10.87 -2.07 11.05
N ARG A 18 -10.06 -1.53 11.97
CA ARG A 18 -10.46 -1.38 13.38
C ARG A 18 -11.66 -0.45 13.53
N TYR A 19 -11.66 0.69 12.84
CA TYR A 19 -12.81 1.58 12.79
C TYR A 19 -14.05 0.85 12.29
N SER A 20 -13.92 0.03 11.25
CA SER A 20 -15.04 -0.72 10.66
C SER A 20 -15.59 -1.82 11.59
N CYS A 21 -14.77 -2.34 12.51
CA CYS A 21 -15.20 -3.28 13.56
C CYS A 21 -16.01 -2.61 14.68
N ILE A 22 -15.89 -1.29 14.84
CA ILE A 22 -16.53 -0.54 15.93
C ILE A 22 -17.74 0.25 15.39
N ARG A 23 -17.57 0.91 14.24
CA ARG A 23 -18.62 1.73 13.63
C ARG A 23 -19.80 0.84 13.24
N ARG A 24 -20.96 1.16 13.79
CA ARG A 24 -22.25 0.64 13.36
C ARG A 24 -22.99 1.68 12.54
N GLN A 25 -23.65 1.24 11.48
CA GLN A 25 -24.48 2.09 10.63
C GLN A 25 -25.31 1.21 9.70
N GLY A 26 -26.62 1.49 9.62
CA GLY A 26 -27.53 0.80 8.73
C GLY A 26 -27.82 -0.64 9.15
N GLU A 27 -28.76 -1.28 8.45
CA GLU A 27 -29.23 -2.63 8.75
C GLU A 27 -29.03 -3.55 7.54
N ILE A 28 -28.73 -4.84 7.80
CA ILE A 28 -28.74 -5.88 6.76
C ILE A 28 -30.09 -6.59 6.72
N LYS A 29 -30.67 -6.83 7.89
CA LYS A 29 -32.01 -7.39 8.07
C LYS A 29 -32.88 -6.32 8.71
N PRO A 30 -34.00 -5.92 8.09
CA PRO A 30 -34.89 -4.91 8.65
C PRO A 30 -35.32 -5.26 10.08
N GLY A 31 -35.17 -4.32 11.00
CA GLY A 31 -35.55 -4.47 12.41
C GLY A 31 -34.57 -5.28 13.28
N ALA A 32 -33.43 -5.70 12.74
CA ALA A 32 -32.39 -6.40 13.51
C ALA A 32 -31.39 -5.44 14.20
N GLY A 33 -31.55 -4.13 14.00
CA GLY A 33 -30.65 -3.10 14.51
C GLY A 33 -29.37 -2.94 13.69
N GLU A 34 -28.56 -1.95 14.08
CA GLU A 34 -27.38 -1.61 13.30
C GLU A 34 -26.27 -2.66 13.35
N VAL A 35 -25.73 -2.98 12.18
CA VAL A 35 -24.59 -3.91 12.03
C VAL A 35 -23.27 -3.15 12.01
N LYS A 36 -22.16 -3.85 12.25
CA LYS A 36 -20.84 -3.25 12.04
C LYS A 36 -20.68 -2.97 10.56
N VAL A 37 -20.09 -1.85 10.19
CA VAL A 37 -19.90 -1.56 8.77
C VAL A 37 -19.03 -2.60 8.07
N LEU A 38 -18.13 -3.29 8.81
CA LEU A 38 -17.35 -4.42 8.27
C LEU A 38 -18.20 -5.64 7.88
N ASP A 39 -19.43 -5.76 8.37
CA ASP A 39 -20.31 -6.89 8.02
C ASP A 39 -20.83 -6.79 6.58
N TYR A 40 -20.80 -5.58 5.99
CA TYR A 40 -21.15 -5.39 4.59
C TYR A 40 -20.08 -5.93 3.64
N LYS A 41 -20.51 -6.67 2.61
CA LYS A 41 -19.63 -7.19 1.56
C LYS A 41 -18.92 -6.09 0.79
N THR A 42 -19.56 -4.94 0.61
CA THR A 42 -18.94 -3.75 0.01
C THR A 42 -17.79 -3.22 0.88
N GLN A 43 -17.93 -3.18 2.21
CA GLN A 43 -16.84 -2.79 3.11
C GLN A 43 -15.67 -3.77 3.05
N GLN A 44 -15.97 -5.08 3.07
CA GLN A 44 -14.97 -6.14 2.96
C GLN A 44 -14.23 -6.07 1.61
N TYR A 45 -14.95 -5.87 0.51
CA TYR A 45 -14.37 -5.73 -0.82
C TYR A 45 -13.41 -4.54 -0.93
N ARG A 46 -13.67 -3.45 -0.22
CA ARG A 46 -12.77 -2.29 -0.19
C ARG A 46 -11.52 -2.50 0.67
N LEU A 47 -11.64 -3.20 1.80
CA LEU A 47 -10.58 -3.26 2.82
C LEU A 47 -9.74 -4.54 2.79
N LEU A 48 -10.33 -5.71 2.50
CA LEU A 48 -9.61 -6.98 2.55
C LEU A 48 -8.56 -7.10 1.42
N PRO A 49 -8.81 -6.63 0.18
CA PRO A 49 -7.76 -6.57 -0.83
C PRO A 49 -6.62 -5.61 -0.44
N VAL A 50 -6.93 -4.50 0.21
CA VAL A 50 -5.89 -3.58 0.73
C VAL A 50 -5.03 -4.28 1.78
N LEU A 51 -5.64 -5.05 2.69
CA LEU A 51 -4.91 -5.86 3.66
C LEU A 51 -4.02 -6.91 2.96
N ALA A 52 -4.51 -7.56 1.91
CA ALA A 52 -3.70 -8.50 1.13
C ALA A 52 -2.50 -7.79 0.46
N HIS A 53 -2.70 -6.60 -0.11
CA HIS A 53 -1.62 -5.80 -0.69
C HIS A 53 -0.56 -5.40 0.34
N VAL A 54 -0.93 -5.13 1.60
CA VAL A 54 0.06 -4.86 2.67
C VAL A 54 1.08 -5.99 2.76
N TYR A 55 0.61 -7.24 2.88
CA TYR A 55 1.50 -8.39 3.02
C TYR A 55 2.27 -8.67 1.73
N ALA A 56 1.60 -8.62 0.58
CA ALA A 56 2.26 -8.85 -0.71
C ALA A 56 3.41 -7.85 -0.95
N ILE A 57 3.15 -6.56 -0.74
CA ILE A 57 4.15 -5.51 -0.96
C ILE A 57 5.26 -5.59 0.11
N ALA A 58 4.93 -5.93 1.37
CA ALA A 58 5.93 -6.13 2.40
C ALA A 58 6.91 -7.26 2.03
N PHE A 59 6.41 -8.42 1.62
CA PHE A 59 7.27 -9.53 1.20
C PHE A 59 8.08 -9.21 -0.04
N THR A 60 7.49 -8.56 -1.03
CA THR A 60 8.22 -8.06 -2.21
C THR A 60 9.34 -7.08 -1.82
N GLY A 61 9.06 -6.20 -0.85
CA GLY A 61 10.03 -5.24 -0.32
C GLY A 61 11.20 -5.89 0.40
N LEU A 62 10.96 -6.99 1.12
CA LEU A 62 12.02 -7.79 1.74
C LEU A 62 12.86 -8.51 0.69
N TYR A 63 12.20 -9.14 -0.29
CA TYR A 63 12.88 -9.85 -1.38
C TYR A 63 13.80 -8.93 -2.19
N ILE A 64 13.31 -7.77 -2.64
CA ILE A 64 14.11 -6.85 -3.46
C ILE A 64 15.29 -6.26 -2.68
N ASN A 65 15.16 -6.11 -1.35
CA ASN A 65 16.27 -5.67 -0.50
C ASN A 65 17.34 -6.76 -0.40
N GLN A 66 16.93 -8.03 -0.25
CA GLN A 66 17.87 -9.15 -0.28
C GLN A 66 18.59 -9.24 -1.63
N LEU A 67 17.84 -9.14 -2.75
CA LEU A 67 18.41 -9.16 -4.10
C LEU A 67 19.42 -8.01 -4.30
N TYR A 68 19.09 -6.81 -3.84
CA TYR A 68 20.01 -5.67 -3.88
C TYR A 68 21.34 -5.99 -3.18
N HIS A 69 21.30 -6.57 -1.98
CA HIS A 69 22.52 -6.92 -1.24
C HIS A 69 23.35 -8.00 -1.94
N THR A 70 22.71 -8.99 -2.57
CA THR A 70 23.39 -10.00 -3.40
C THR A 70 24.12 -9.33 -4.57
N VAL A 71 23.40 -8.53 -5.36
CA VAL A 71 23.97 -7.89 -6.56
C VAL A 71 25.10 -6.91 -6.21
N ILE A 72 25.00 -6.18 -5.10
CA ILE A 72 26.12 -5.35 -4.62
C ILE A 72 27.35 -6.20 -4.26
N GLY A 73 27.14 -7.38 -3.68
CA GLY A 73 28.21 -8.36 -3.43
C GLY A 73 28.89 -8.80 -4.73
N ASP A 74 28.10 -9.15 -5.74
CA ASP A 74 28.58 -9.57 -7.06
C ASP A 74 29.36 -8.46 -7.78
N ILE A 75 28.87 -7.22 -7.71
CA ILE A 75 29.55 -6.03 -8.27
C ILE A 75 30.93 -5.83 -7.64
N ASN A 76 31.05 -6.00 -6.31
CA ASN A 76 32.33 -5.90 -5.63
C ASN A 76 33.31 -7.02 -6.01
N ALA A 77 32.79 -8.17 -6.49
CA ALA A 77 33.58 -9.26 -7.06
C ALA A 77 33.87 -9.08 -8.57
N GLY A 78 33.38 -7.99 -9.19
CA GLY A 78 33.57 -7.68 -10.60
C GLY A 78 32.49 -8.24 -11.54
N ASP A 79 31.43 -8.84 -10.99
CA ASP A 79 30.28 -9.34 -11.78
C ASP A 79 29.14 -8.32 -11.77
N VAL A 80 28.80 -7.81 -12.95
CA VAL A 80 27.72 -6.83 -13.16
C VAL A 80 26.53 -7.42 -13.90
N SER A 81 26.50 -8.74 -14.12
CA SER A 81 25.50 -9.42 -14.95
C SER A 81 24.06 -9.17 -14.50
N LEU A 82 23.81 -9.12 -13.19
CA LEU A 82 22.47 -8.92 -12.62
C LEU A 82 22.10 -7.45 -12.39
N LEU A 83 22.99 -6.50 -12.68
CA LEU A 83 22.73 -5.07 -12.41
C LEU A 83 21.56 -4.54 -13.25
N ALA A 84 21.49 -4.92 -14.54
CA ALA A 84 20.41 -4.51 -15.43
C ALA A 84 19.05 -5.06 -14.97
N ASP A 85 19.01 -6.33 -14.55
CA ASP A 85 17.81 -6.98 -14.05
C ASP A 85 17.31 -6.34 -12.75
N LEU A 86 18.24 -6.06 -11.82
CA LEU A 86 17.92 -5.36 -10.58
C LEU A 86 17.35 -3.96 -10.86
N HIS A 87 17.92 -3.24 -11.82
CA HIS A 87 17.44 -1.92 -12.21
C HIS A 87 16.02 -2.00 -12.79
N SER A 88 15.80 -2.83 -13.81
CA SER A 88 14.49 -3.00 -14.45
C SER A 88 13.41 -3.43 -13.45
N LEU A 89 13.71 -4.45 -12.62
CA LEU A 89 12.78 -4.93 -11.59
C LEU A 89 12.51 -3.85 -10.52
N GLY A 90 13.55 -3.14 -10.08
CA GLY A 90 13.44 -2.06 -9.11
C GLY A 90 12.54 -0.93 -9.62
N SER A 91 12.73 -0.53 -10.88
CA SER A 91 11.93 0.50 -11.54
C SER A 91 10.45 0.12 -11.64
N GLY A 92 10.15 -1.09 -12.11
CA GLY A 92 8.78 -1.58 -12.21
C GLY A 92 8.09 -1.72 -10.85
N LEU A 93 8.78 -2.32 -9.87
CA LEU A 93 8.24 -2.50 -8.52
C LEU A 93 7.99 -1.17 -7.82
N LYS A 94 8.90 -0.18 -7.95
CA LYS A 94 8.71 1.15 -7.38
C LYS A 94 7.42 1.78 -7.90
N SER A 95 7.19 1.75 -9.21
CA SER A 95 5.99 2.36 -9.81
C SER A 95 4.70 1.64 -9.42
N VAL A 96 4.67 0.31 -9.56
CA VAL A 96 3.45 -0.46 -9.28
C VAL A 96 3.09 -0.38 -7.81
N THR A 97 4.05 -0.57 -6.90
CA THR A 97 3.76 -0.59 -5.46
C THR A 97 3.37 0.78 -4.94
N SER A 98 4.01 1.88 -5.39
CA SER A 98 3.64 3.24 -4.97
C SER A 98 2.21 3.62 -5.39
N TRP A 99 1.76 3.24 -6.60
CA TRP A 99 0.37 3.42 -7.00
C TRP A 99 -0.59 2.59 -6.16
N GLN A 100 -0.30 1.31 -5.92
CA GLN A 100 -1.16 0.44 -5.12
C GLN A 100 -1.29 0.94 -3.68
N ILE A 101 -0.19 1.39 -3.08
CA ILE A 101 -0.15 1.94 -1.73
C ILE A 101 -0.98 3.23 -1.65
N THR A 102 -0.73 4.18 -2.54
CA THR A 102 -1.44 5.47 -2.52
C THR A 102 -2.95 5.29 -2.71
N ARG A 103 -3.34 4.43 -3.65
CA ARG A 103 -4.76 4.07 -3.87
C ARG A 103 -5.35 3.37 -2.65
N GLY A 104 -4.63 2.43 -2.05
CA GLY A 104 -5.09 1.69 -0.87
C GLY A 104 -5.27 2.58 0.35
N VAL A 105 -4.35 3.51 0.61
CA VAL A 105 -4.48 4.49 1.71
C VAL A 105 -5.72 5.36 1.53
N GLU A 106 -5.97 5.86 0.31
CA GLU A 106 -7.18 6.65 0.04
C GLU A 106 -8.46 5.80 0.19
N GLN A 107 -8.45 4.53 -0.23
CA GLN A 107 -9.57 3.63 0.03
C GLN A 107 -9.83 3.43 1.53
N CYS A 108 -8.78 3.31 2.35
CA CYS A 108 -8.91 3.26 3.81
C CYS A 108 -9.54 4.54 4.38
N ARG A 109 -9.15 5.72 3.86
CA ARG A 109 -9.73 7.01 4.23
C ARG A 109 -11.22 7.07 3.92
N LEU A 110 -11.59 6.75 2.68
CA LEU A 110 -12.98 6.72 2.22
C LEU A 110 -13.82 5.66 2.97
N ALA A 111 -13.21 4.55 3.38
CA ALA A 111 -13.88 3.49 4.13
C ALA A 111 -14.30 3.90 5.55
N CYS A 112 -13.68 4.95 6.10
CA CYS A 112 -14.03 5.51 7.41
C CYS A 112 -15.17 6.55 7.34
N GLY A 113 -15.73 6.82 6.15
CA GLY A 113 -16.77 7.81 5.94
C GLY A 113 -16.30 9.22 6.30
N GLY A 114 -17.21 10.07 6.81
CA GLY A 114 -16.89 11.46 7.18
C GLY A 114 -15.77 11.57 8.21
N HIS A 115 -15.68 10.64 9.16
CA HIS A 115 -14.59 10.65 10.17
C HIS A 115 -13.22 10.41 9.56
N GLY A 116 -13.13 9.72 8.41
CA GLY A 116 -11.87 9.55 7.68
C GLY A 116 -11.34 10.84 7.06
N TYR A 117 -12.17 11.88 6.92
CA TYR A 117 -11.72 13.19 6.45
C TYR A 117 -11.00 14.00 7.55
N SER A 118 -11.36 13.79 8.82
CA SER A 118 -10.74 14.50 9.93
C SER A 118 -9.30 14.05 10.14
N ASP A 119 -8.42 15.00 10.47
CA ASP A 119 -7.04 14.72 10.89
C ASP A 119 -6.97 13.82 12.13
N ALA A 120 -8.02 13.79 12.96
CA ALA A 120 -8.13 12.85 14.08
C ALA A 120 -8.10 11.37 13.65
N SER A 121 -8.43 11.07 12.39
CA SER A 121 -8.27 9.72 11.84
C SER A 121 -6.82 9.35 11.51
N GLY A 122 -5.93 10.34 11.36
CA GLY A 122 -4.55 10.17 10.89
C GLY A 122 -4.41 9.81 9.40
N LEU A 123 -5.49 9.42 8.71
CA LEU A 123 -5.46 8.96 7.32
C LEU A 123 -5.08 10.05 6.30
N PRO A 124 -5.54 11.32 6.43
CA PRO A 124 -5.09 12.40 5.54
C PRO A 124 -3.57 12.59 5.56
N SER A 125 -2.96 12.60 6.75
CA SER A 125 -1.51 12.74 6.90
C SER A 125 -0.75 11.58 6.26
N ILE A 126 -1.21 10.33 6.48
CA ILE A 126 -0.62 9.14 5.83
C ILE A 126 -0.70 9.26 4.30
N TYR A 127 -1.85 9.69 3.76
CA TYR A 127 -2.01 9.88 2.32
C TYR A 127 -0.99 10.88 1.75
N THR A 128 -0.85 12.05 2.39
CA THR A 128 0.09 13.07 1.96
C THR A 128 1.54 12.56 1.96
N MET A 129 1.92 11.74 2.95
CA MET A 129 3.26 11.14 3.00
C MET A 129 3.50 10.16 1.84
N VAL A 130 2.56 9.26 1.56
CA VAL A 130 2.75 8.25 0.51
C VAL A 130 2.59 8.81 -0.90
N ALA A 131 1.83 9.89 -1.08
CA ALA A 131 1.63 10.52 -2.39
C ALA A 131 2.94 11.01 -3.02
N GLY A 132 3.92 11.43 -2.21
CA GLY A 132 5.25 11.78 -2.69
C GLY A 132 5.98 10.63 -3.39
N SER A 133 5.69 9.38 -3.02
CA SER A 133 6.35 8.19 -3.60
C SER A 133 6.03 7.96 -5.08
N LEU A 134 5.01 8.65 -5.59
CA LEU A 134 4.67 8.64 -7.01
C LEU A 134 5.66 9.44 -7.86
N THR A 135 6.40 10.39 -7.27
CA THR A 135 7.21 11.36 -8.00
C THR A 135 8.70 11.28 -7.70
N TYR A 136 9.09 11.16 -6.44
CA TYR A 136 10.51 11.05 -6.10
C TYR A 136 11.09 9.72 -6.59
N GLU A 137 12.41 9.68 -6.75
CA GLU A 137 13.16 8.47 -7.17
C GLU A 137 12.73 7.96 -8.55
N GLY A 138 12.26 8.91 -9.38
CA GLY A 138 11.79 8.72 -10.74
C GLY A 138 10.26 8.71 -10.85
N GLU A 139 9.69 9.56 -11.70
CA GLU A 139 8.24 9.60 -11.91
C GLU A 139 7.74 8.24 -12.45
N ASN A 140 6.59 7.76 -11.95
CA ASN A 140 6.15 6.38 -12.15
C ASN A 140 6.02 5.95 -13.63
N ILE A 141 5.55 6.83 -14.52
CA ILE A 141 5.45 6.52 -15.96
C ILE A 141 6.86 6.40 -16.55
N VAL A 142 7.76 7.31 -16.22
CA VAL A 142 9.17 7.24 -16.66
C VAL A 142 9.84 5.95 -16.18
N MET A 143 9.62 5.57 -14.92
CA MET A 143 10.19 4.34 -14.35
C MET A 143 9.61 3.07 -15.01
N LEU A 144 8.33 3.09 -15.42
CA LEU A 144 7.78 1.98 -16.21
C LEU A 144 8.38 1.91 -17.62
N LEU A 145 8.73 3.04 -18.24
CA LEU A 145 9.46 3.03 -19.52
C LEU A 145 10.86 2.44 -19.38
N GLN A 146 11.49 2.51 -18.21
CA GLN A 146 12.77 1.83 -17.94
C GLN A 146 12.62 0.31 -17.75
N THR A 147 11.38 -0.17 -17.56
CA THR A 147 11.07 -1.59 -17.37
C THR A 147 10.63 -2.26 -18.68
N ALA A 148 10.07 -1.47 -19.61
CA ALA A 148 9.49 -1.92 -20.89
C ALA A 148 10.56 -2.27 -21.94
#